data_AF-A0A9J6CZP3-F1
#
_entry.id   AF-A0A9J6CZP3-F1
#
_cell.length_a   1.000
_cell.length_b   1.000
_cell.length_c   1.000
_cell.angle_alpha   90.00
_cell.angle_beta   90.00
_cell.angle_gamma   90.00
#
_symmetry.space_group_name_H-M   'P 1'
#
loop_
_entity.id
_entity.type
_entity.pdbx_description
1 polymer ?
#
loop_
_entity_poly.entity_id
_entity_poly.type
_entity_poly.pdbx_seq_one_letter_code
_entity_poly.pdbx_strand_id
1 'polypeptide(L)'
;MKYRNADTVASDLYLQSSPCGNAAGSKLNVCVRNMFRNLQKATEKAAPNQAVYHACCYFGELLDCVDASLGDCNNTAESKEFIMGRLEHVFGEAFSLVCGTYTRGSASCATLPVLPELDPGAAEPVNNLVEYGILVMQLLGRRNADTPVVH
;
A
#
# COMPACT_ATOMS: atom_id res chain seq x y z
N MET A 1 30.40 12.34 23.85
CA MET A 1 29.40 11.65 23.00
C MET A 1 28.11 11.51 23.82
N LYS A 2 27.11 12.36 23.56
CA LYS A 2 25.80 12.27 24.22
C LYS A 2 24.93 11.29 23.43
N TYR A 3 24.37 10.30 24.12
CA TYR A 3 23.33 9.42 23.61
C TYR A 3 22.19 10.27 23.04
N ARG A 4 22.00 10.22 21.72
CA ARG A 4 20.84 10.83 21.05
C ARG A 4 19.70 9.81 21.17
N ASN A 5 18.58 10.20 21.77
CA ASN A 5 17.42 9.29 21.93
C ASN A 5 16.83 8.95 20.55
N ALA A 6 16.27 7.75 20.40
CA ALA A 6 15.71 7.27 19.13
C ALA A 6 14.63 8.22 18.56
N ASP A 7 13.85 8.86 19.44
CA ASP A 7 12.81 9.83 19.04
C ASP A 7 13.39 11.07 18.38
N THR A 8 14.49 11.61 18.92
CA THR A 8 15.20 12.75 18.29
C THR A 8 15.81 12.38 16.94
N VAL A 9 16.27 11.14 16.76
CA VAL A 9 16.82 10.68 15.47
C VAL A 9 15.70 10.56 14.42
N ALA A 10 14.55 10.00 14.80
CA ALA A 10 13.40 9.88 13.90
C ALA A 10 12.83 11.27 13.51
N SER A 11 12.81 12.22 14.45
CA SER A 11 12.35 13.59 14.16
C SER A 11 13.30 14.33 13.23
N ASP A 12 14.61 14.18 13.41
CA ASP A 12 15.62 14.80 12.53
C ASP A 12 15.49 14.25 11.10
N LEU A 13 15.37 12.92 10.96
CA LEU A 13 15.20 12.25 9.66
C LEU A 13 13.90 12.64 8.97
N TYR A 14 12.81 12.78 9.72
CA TYR A 14 11.53 13.26 9.17
C TYR A 14 11.66 14.66 8.57
N LEU A 15 12.25 15.62 9.31
CA LEU A 15 12.42 16.99 8.83
C LEU A 15 13.34 17.05 7.61
N GLN A 16 14.42 16.26 7.61
CA GLN A 16 15.35 16.15 6.49
C GLN A 16 14.72 15.50 5.25
N SER A 17 13.84 14.53 5.43
CA SER A 17 13.16 13.82 4.34
C SER A 17 11.96 14.61 3.78
N SER A 18 11.42 15.57 4.55
CA SER A 18 10.22 16.32 4.18
C SER A 18 10.31 17.06 2.82
N PRO A 19 11.44 17.68 2.42
CA PRO A 19 11.51 18.35 1.11
C PRO A 19 11.45 17.36 -0.05
N CYS A 20 12.07 16.18 0.11
CA CYS A 20 12.03 15.09 -0.87
C CYS A 20 10.59 14.56 -1.05
N GLY A 21 9.92 14.22 0.06
CA GLY A 21 8.54 13.76 0.03
C GLY A 21 7.58 14.80 -0.57
N ASN A 22 7.77 16.08 -0.23
CA ASN A 22 6.95 17.17 -0.77
C ASN A 22 7.18 17.39 -2.27
N ALA A 23 8.43 17.34 -2.73
CA ALA A 23 8.76 17.45 -4.16
C ALA A 23 8.20 16.27 -4.98
N ALA A 24 8.21 15.07 -4.40
CA ALA A 24 7.63 13.87 -5.00
C ALA A 24 6.10 13.77 -4.84
N GLY A 25 5.46 14.72 -4.13
CA GLY A 25 4.07 14.58 -3.66
C GLY A 25 3.05 14.25 -4.75
N SER A 26 3.17 14.84 -5.95
CA SER A 26 2.27 14.53 -7.06
C SER A 26 2.47 13.10 -7.59
N LYS A 27 3.71 12.62 -7.69
CA LYS A 27 4.04 11.25 -8.09
C LYS A 27 3.58 10.24 -7.02
N LEU A 28 3.82 10.55 -5.74
CA LEU A 28 3.35 9.74 -4.61
C LEU A 28 1.81 9.64 -4.58
N ASN A 29 1.10 10.73 -4.88
CA ASN A 29 -0.35 10.72 -4.98
C ASN A 29 -0.83 9.76 -6.08
N VAL A 30 -0.16 9.72 -7.23
CA VAL A 30 -0.46 8.76 -8.30
C VAL A 30 -0.26 7.32 -7.81
N CYS A 31 0.81 7.03 -7.08
CA CYS A 31 1.05 5.69 -6.53
C CYS A 31 -0.09 5.24 -5.60
N VAL A 32 -0.54 6.12 -4.70
CA VAL A 32 -1.65 5.82 -3.78
C VAL A 32 -2.97 5.63 -4.53
N ARG A 33 -3.26 6.47 -5.53
CA ARG A 33 -4.47 6.31 -6.37
C ARG A 33 -4.45 5.00 -7.15
N ASN A 34 -3.31 4.62 -7.70
CA ASN A 34 -3.14 3.36 -8.40
C ASN A 34 -3.33 2.18 -7.44
N MET A 35 -2.80 2.26 -6.21
CA MET A 35 -3.02 1.25 -5.19
C MET A 35 -4.51 1.03 -4.93
N PHE A 36 -5.29 2.09 -4.70
CA PHE A 36 -6.72 1.92 -4.45
C PHE A 36 -7.48 1.36 -5.66
N ARG A 37 -7.12 1.76 -6.89
CA ARG A 37 -7.67 1.14 -8.11
C ARG A 37 -7.34 -0.35 -8.19
N ASN A 38 -6.10 -0.70 -7.90
CA ASN A 38 -5.63 -2.08 -7.91
C ASN A 38 -6.33 -2.93 -6.83
N LEU A 39 -6.54 -2.38 -5.64
CA LEU A 39 -7.32 -3.06 -4.60
C LEU A 39 -8.78 -3.24 -5.02
N GLN A 40 -9.39 -2.23 -5.65
CA GLN A 40 -10.75 -2.37 -6.19
C GLN A 40 -10.82 -3.46 -7.27
N LYS A 41 -9.86 -3.51 -8.20
CA LYS A 41 -9.73 -4.58 -9.19
C LYS A 41 -9.63 -5.95 -8.50
N ALA A 42 -8.78 -6.06 -7.47
CA ALA A 42 -8.65 -7.30 -6.71
C ALA A 42 -9.98 -7.74 -6.07
N THR A 43 -10.77 -6.81 -5.55
CA THR A 43 -12.06 -7.14 -4.92
C THR A 43 -13.18 -7.44 -5.91
N GLU A 44 -13.19 -6.82 -7.08
CA GLU A 44 -14.32 -6.92 -8.03
C GLU A 44 -14.08 -7.93 -9.16
N LYS A 45 -12.83 -8.15 -9.55
CA LYS A 45 -12.48 -8.93 -10.75
C LYS A 45 -11.74 -10.23 -10.45
N ALA A 46 -11.15 -10.38 -9.27
CA ALA A 46 -10.50 -11.63 -8.90
C ALA A 46 -11.52 -12.71 -8.53
N ALA A 47 -11.10 -13.98 -8.63
CA ALA A 47 -11.85 -15.08 -8.04
C ALA A 47 -12.01 -14.85 -6.51
N PRO A 48 -13.12 -15.30 -5.89
CA PRO A 48 -13.45 -14.98 -4.48
C PRO A 48 -12.36 -15.29 -3.44
N ASN A 49 -11.47 -16.25 -3.73
CA ASN A 49 -10.38 -16.68 -2.87
C ASN A 49 -8.99 -16.21 -3.35
N GLN A 50 -8.91 -15.37 -4.37
CA GLN A 50 -7.65 -14.84 -4.92
C GLN A 50 -7.46 -13.35 -4.69
N ALA A 51 -8.51 -12.62 -4.31
CA ALA A 51 -8.45 -11.17 -4.06
C ALA A 51 -7.29 -10.76 -3.14
N VAL A 52 -7.03 -11.53 -2.08
CA VAL A 52 -5.93 -11.27 -1.15
C VAL A 52 -4.55 -11.42 -1.80
N TYR A 53 -4.37 -12.40 -2.68
CA TYR A 53 -3.10 -12.61 -3.39
C TYR A 53 -2.80 -11.46 -4.36
N HIS A 54 -3.83 -10.98 -5.08
CA HIS A 54 -3.69 -9.79 -5.92
C HIS A 54 -3.39 -8.54 -5.09
N ALA A 55 -4.11 -8.31 -3.99
CA ALA A 55 -3.86 -7.18 -3.11
C ALA A 55 -2.41 -7.18 -2.56
N CYS A 56 -1.89 -8.36 -2.23
CA CYS A 56 -0.51 -8.54 -1.78
C CYS A 56 0.52 -8.21 -2.87
N CYS A 57 0.31 -8.64 -4.11
CA CYS A 57 1.19 -8.29 -5.22
C CYS A 57 1.11 -6.80 -5.58
N TYR A 58 -0.09 -6.22 -5.56
CA TYR A 58 -0.31 -4.79 -5.79
C TYR A 58 0.32 -3.90 -4.71
N PHE A 59 0.43 -4.39 -3.48
CA PHE A 59 1.21 -3.70 -2.46
C PHE A 59 2.71 -3.64 -2.84
N GLY A 60 3.25 -4.70 -3.44
CA GLY A 60 4.59 -4.68 -4.01
C GLY A 60 4.75 -3.60 -5.10
N GLU A 61 3.77 -3.48 -6.00
CA GLU A 61 3.74 -2.44 -7.03
C GLU A 61 3.66 -1.02 -6.44
N LEU A 62 2.93 -0.83 -5.34
CA LEU A 62 2.92 0.44 -4.61
C LEU A 62 4.33 0.79 -4.13
N LEU A 63 5.05 -0.16 -3.54
CA LEU A 63 6.42 0.07 -3.07
C LEU A 63 7.36 0.39 -4.24
N ASP A 64 7.23 -0.30 -5.38
CA ASP A 64 7.98 0.02 -6.60
C ASP A 64 7.67 1.44 -7.11
N CYS A 65 6.40 1.83 -7.11
CA CYS A 65 5.98 3.15 -7.54
C CYS A 65 6.54 4.27 -6.63
N VAL A 66 6.49 4.07 -5.31
CA VAL A 66 7.06 5.03 -4.35
C VAL A 66 8.57 5.12 -4.52
N ASP A 67 9.26 3.99 -4.64
CA ASP A 67 10.71 3.94 -4.83
C ASP A 67 11.16 4.74 -6.06
N ALA A 68 10.44 4.57 -7.18
CA ALA A 68 10.67 5.31 -8.42
C ALA A 68 10.30 6.80 -8.29
N SER A 69 9.22 7.12 -7.58
CA SER A 69 8.76 8.49 -7.36
C SER A 69 9.76 9.33 -6.55
N LEU A 70 10.52 8.68 -5.68
CA LEU A 70 11.57 9.29 -4.86
C LEU A 70 12.94 9.32 -5.55
N GLY A 71 13.08 8.78 -6.77
CA GLY A 71 14.36 8.66 -7.48
C GLY A 71 15.09 9.97 -7.76
N ASP A 72 14.37 11.09 -7.85
CA ASP A 72 14.93 12.43 -8.13
C ASP A 72 15.37 13.18 -6.85
N CYS A 73 15.34 12.54 -5.68
CA CYS A 73 15.71 13.19 -4.44
C CYS A 73 17.23 13.39 -4.33
N ASN A 74 17.68 14.60 -4.63
CA ASN A 74 19.09 15.03 -4.56
C ASN A 74 19.72 14.97 -3.15
N ASN A 75 18.92 14.76 -2.09
CA ASN A 75 19.40 14.70 -0.71
C ASN A 75 19.14 13.32 -0.10
N THR A 76 20.26 12.60 0.05
CA THR A 76 20.56 11.40 0.84
C THR A 76 19.68 10.17 0.59
N ALA A 77 20.35 9.06 0.22
CA ALA A 77 19.79 7.71 0.26
C ALA A 77 19.01 7.45 1.57
N GLU A 78 19.47 8.04 2.67
CA GLU A 78 18.84 8.03 4.00
C GLU A 78 17.40 8.57 4.00
N SER A 79 17.06 9.61 3.23
CA SER A 79 15.70 10.15 3.17
C SER A 79 14.74 9.21 2.44
N LYS A 80 15.22 8.62 1.34
CA LYS A 80 14.49 7.61 0.60
C LYS A 80 14.30 6.34 1.44
N GLU A 81 15.37 5.87 2.08
CA GLU A 81 15.34 4.74 3.01
C GLU A 81 14.41 5.00 4.20
N PHE A 82 14.41 6.21 4.76
CA PHE A 82 13.49 6.57 5.83
C PHE A 82 12.02 6.49 5.37
N ILE A 83 11.67 7.08 4.22
CA ILE A 83 10.29 7.04 3.69
C ILE A 83 9.87 5.60 3.35
N MET A 84 10.72 4.85 2.65
CA MET A 84 10.46 3.45 2.28
C MET A 84 10.34 2.57 3.53
N GLY A 85 11.26 2.72 4.48
CA GLY A 85 11.25 1.99 5.74
C GLY A 85 10.00 2.27 6.58
N ARG A 86 9.43 3.47 6.53
CA ARG A 86 8.15 3.77 7.20
C ARG A 86 6.97 3.08 6.53
N LEU A 87 6.92 3.01 5.20
CA LEU A 87 5.87 2.27 4.49
C LEU A 87 5.95 0.77 4.77
N GLU A 88 7.15 0.21 4.72
CA GLU A 88 7.38 -1.19 5.07
C GLU A 88 7.13 -1.46 6.56
N HIS A 89 7.38 -0.52 7.46
CA HIS A 89 7.08 -0.70 8.87
C HIS A 89 5.57 -0.65 9.18
N VAL A 90 4.84 0.31 8.58
CA VAL A 90 3.40 0.47 8.82
C VAL A 90 2.60 -0.70 8.26
N PHE A 91 3.02 -1.23 7.12
CA PHE A 91 2.24 -2.25 6.40
C PHE A 91 2.94 -3.61 6.38
N GLY A 92 4.26 -3.68 6.41
CA GLY A 92 5.01 -4.91 6.17
C GLY A 92 4.75 -6.02 7.18
N GLU A 93 4.54 -5.73 8.47
CA GLU A 93 4.19 -6.80 9.44
C GLU A 93 2.82 -7.41 9.12
N ALA A 94 1.80 -6.57 8.92
CA ALA A 94 0.46 -7.03 8.57
C ALA A 94 0.42 -7.77 7.22
N PHE A 95 1.12 -7.25 6.21
CA PHE A 95 1.21 -7.88 4.89
C PHE A 95 2.06 -9.16 4.94
N SER A 96 3.14 -9.21 5.72
CA SER A 96 3.96 -10.43 5.86
C SER A 96 3.16 -11.60 6.44
N LEU A 97 2.21 -11.33 7.34
CA LEU A 97 1.33 -12.33 7.93
C LEU A 97 0.32 -12.89 6.92
N VAL A 98 -0.27 -12.03 6.09
CA VAL A 98 -1.39 -12.39 5.22
C VAL A 98 -0.95 -12.84 3.82
N CYS A 99 0.17 -12.32 3.32
CA CYS A 99 0.57 -12.49 1.93
C CYS A 99 1.31 -13.79 1.64
N GLY A 100 1.89 -14.45 2.64
CA GLY A 100 2.60 -15.71 2.45
C GLY A 100 3.68 -15.58 1.36
N THR A 101 3.53 -16.35 0.27
CA THR A 101 4.47 -16.32 -0.86
C THR A 101 4.23 -15.20 -1.87
N TYR A 102 3.10 -14.48 -1.80
CA TYR A 102 2.72 -13.40 -2.71
C TYR A 102 3.33 -12.07 -2.27
N THR A 103 4.64 -11.96 -2.32
CA THR A 103 5.37 -10.75 -1.93
C THR A 103 6.00 -10.05 -3.13
N ARG A 104 6.42 -8.79 -2.95
CA ARG A 104 7.15 -8.01 -3.96
C ARG A 104 8.29 -8.83 -4.56
N GLY A 105 8.34 -8.92 -5.88
CA GLY A 105 9.38 -9.68 -6.61
C GLY A 105 9.28 -11.20 -6.55
N SER A 106 8.25 -11.77 -5.91
CA SER A 106 8.09 -13.23 -5.82
C SER A 106 7.66 -13.86 -7.15
N ALA A 107 8.05 -15.13 -7.35
CA ALA A 107 7.55 -15.92 -8.47
C ALA A 107 6.02 -16.10 -8.43
N SER A 108 5.44 -16.18 -7.22
CA SER A 108 3.99 -16.27 -7.04
C SER A 108 3.26 -15.07 -7.63
N CYS A 109 3.77 -13.85 -7.41
CA CYS A 109 3.22 -12.65 -8.06
C CYS A 109 3.43 -12.65 -9.57
N ALA A 110 4.59 -13.11 -10.06
CA ALA A 110 4.87 -13.18 -11.50
C ALA A 110 3.93 -14.14 -12.25
N THR A 111 3.46 -15.20 -11.58
CA THR A 111 2.53 -16.19 -12.16
C THR A 111 1.06 -15.86 -11.97
N LEU A 112 0.75 -14.83 -11.16
CA LEU A 112 -0.63 -14.48 -10.86
C LEU A 112 -1.29 -13.85 -12.11
N PRO A 113 -2.48 -14.32 -12.53
CA PRO A 113 -3.13 -13.79 -13.72
C PRO A 113 -3.38 -12.29 -13.63
N VAL A 114 -3.17 -11.54 -14.72
CA VAL A 114 -3.53 -10.12 -14.74
C VAL A 114 -5.04 -9.99 -14.72
N LEU A 115 -5.56 -9.21 -13.77
CA LEU A 115 -7.00 -8.94 -13.68
C LEU A 115 -7.46 -8.00 -14.80
N PRO A 116 -8.69 -8.20 -15.33
CA PRO A 116 -9.33 -7.22 -16.20
C PRO A 116 -9.40 -5.83 -15.56
N GLU A 117 -9.45 -4.80 -16.39
CA GLU A 117 -9.73 -3.45 -15.92
C GLU A 117 -11.13 -3.32 -15.30
N LEU A 118 -11.30 -2.29 -14.48
CA LEU A 118 -12.62 -1.92 -13.96
C LEU A 118 -13.55 -1.52 -15.10
N ASP A 119 -14.85 -1.76 -14.92
CA ASP A 119 -15.83 -1.43 -15.96
C ASP A 119 -15.91 0.09 -16.16
N PRO A 120 -16.19 0.57 -17.39
CA PRO A 120 -16.40 1.99 -17.63
C PRO A 120 -17.51 2.55 -16.72
N GLY A 121 -17.19 3.58 -15.92
CA GLY A 121 -18.13 4.17 -14.97
C GLY A 121 -18.16 3.52 -13.59
N ALA A 122 -17.27 2.56 -13.29
CA ALA A 122 -17.04 2.10 -11.93
C ALA A 122 -16.77 3.29 -11.00
N ALA A 123 -17.32 3.23 -9.78
CA ALA A 123 -17.11 4.27 -8.78
C ALA A 123 -15.60 4.44 -8.56
N GLU A 124 -15.13 5.69 -8.59
CA GLU A 124 -13.73 5.97 -8.29
C GLU A 124 -13.40 5.42 -6.90
N PRO A 125 -12.27 4.71 -6.76
CA PRO A 125 -11.83 4.26 -5.45
C PRO A 125 -11.65 5.49 -4.58
N VAL A 126 -12.21 5.42 -3.38
CA VAL A 126 -12.05 6.44 -2.35
C VAL A 126 -10.56 6.71 -2.16
N ASN A 127 -10.11 7.89 -2.58
CA ASN A 127 -8.71 8.31 -2.64
C ASN A 127 -8.20 8.88 -1.31
N ASN A 128 -9.04 8.87 -0.28
CA ASN A 128 -8.71 9.22 1.08
C ASN A 128 -8.49 7.93 1.89
N LEU A 129 -7.26 7.71 2.38
CA LEU A 129 -6.90 6.55 3.20
C LEU A 129 -7.83 6.36 4.41
N VAL A 130 -8.32 7.46 4.99
CA VAL A 130 -9.27 7.44 6.11
C VAL A 130 -10.63 6.92 5.67
N GLU A 131 -11.16 7.44 4.57
CA GLU A 131 -12.46 6.99 4.04
C GLU A 131 -12.37 5.57 3.45
N TYR A 132 -11.23 5.18 2.87
CA TYR A 132 -11.00 3.81 2.43
C TYR A 132 -10.94 2.84 3.63
N GLY A 133 -10.27 3.24 4.72
CA GLY A 133 -10.28 2.50 5.98
C GLY A 133 -11.70 2.32 6.53
N ILE A 134 -12.52 3.38 6.50
CA ILE A 134 -13.94 3.34 6.88
C ILE A 134 -14.72 2.38 5.97
N LEU A 135 -14.53 2.46 4.65
CA LEU A 135 -15.21 1.61 3.67
C LEU A 135 -14.86 0.13 3.87
N VAL A 136 -13.58 -0.20 4.05
CA VAL A 136 -13.13 -1.58 4.32
C VAL A 136 -13.72 -2.10 5.62
N MET A 137 -13.72 -1.29 6.69
CA MET A 137 -14.36 -1.66 7.97
C MET A 137 -15.87 -1.89 7.82
N GLN A 138 -16.56 -1.09 6.99
CA GLN A 138 -17.98 -1.28 6.68
C GLN A 138 -18.24 -2.55 5.85
N LEU A 139 -17.39 -2.85 4.86
CA LEU A 139 -17.51 -4.05 4.02
C LEU A 139 -17.23 -5.34 4.80
N LEU A 140 -16.22 -5.32 5.69
CA LEU A 140 -15.94 -6.42 6.62
C LEU A 140 -17.09 -6.60 7.63
N GLY A 141 -17.67 -5.50 8.12
CA GLY A 141 -18.85 -5.53 8.98
C GLY A 141 -20.09 -6.09 8.29
N ARG A 142 -20.31 -5.80 7.01
CA ARG A 142 -21.44 -6.33 6.22
C ARG A 142 -21.30 -7.83 5.94
N ARG A 143 -20.10 -8.34 5.68
CA ARG A 143 -19.87 -9.79 5.52
C ARG A 143 -20.26 -10.59 6.77
N ASN A 144 -20.12 -10.00 7.96
CA ASN A 144 -20.53 -10.63 9.22
C ASN A 144 -22.06 -10.57 9.47
N ALA A 145 -22.79 -9.70 8.76
CA ALA A 145 -24.25 -9.61 8.89
C ALA A 145 -24.99 -10.55 7.93
N ASP A 146 -24.34 -10.96 6.82
CA ASP A 146 -24.92 -11.86 5.80
C ASP A 146 -24.61 -13.35 6.04
N THR A 147 -24.00 -13.72 7.18
CA THR A 147 -23.87 -15.13 7.57
C THR A 147 -25.12 -15.54 8.37
N PRO A 148 -26.02 -16.39 7.85
CA PRO A 148 -27.08 -16.93 8.70
C PRO A 148 -26.42 -17.85 9.73
N VAL A 149 -26.63 -17.52 11.01
CA VAL A 149 -26.36 -18.44 12.12
C VAL A 149 -27.32 -19.60 11.96
N VAL A 150 -26.86 -20.68 11.33
CA VAL A 150 -27.56 -21.97 11.33
C VAL A 150 -27.29 -22.60 12.69
N HIS A 151 -28.29 -22.52 13.57
CA HIS A 151 -28.43 -23.44 14.71
C HIS A 151 -29.14 -24.72 14.26
#